data_AF-A0A1Q7M234-F1
#
_entry.id   AF-A0A1Q7M234-F1
#
_cell.length_a   1.000
_cell.length_b   1.000
_cell.length_c   1.000
_cell.angle_alpha   90.00
_cell.angle_beta   90.00
_cell.angle_gamma   90.00
#
_symmetry.space_group_name_H-M   'P 1'
#
loop_
_entity.id
_entity.type
_entity.pdbx_description
1 polymer ?
#
loop_
_entity_poly.entity_id
_entity_poly.type
_entity_poly.pdbx_seq_one_letter_code
_entity_poly.pdbx_strand_id
1 'polypeptide(L)'
;MPETKAKSRQPVVEQPTSIGWASAMLSGLALVTVALMLVVLFGFLDALHYRSIADFFTPDPAAAGGTLALVGGAEGVTLSIVLLGVMFGIQTSSSRYSPRIIGIFTRNPLNALVLSFALASILYTFLVRSEVKVNYVPLASVAVAELLALVNFALLFPYVLYTFEVMRAETLVSGIMRRGRKELRAATRKRRVLQRRRALLTCMEQVTDIAFGSIQLGDMPVCQHSIEVLGDFLAREYLPVKKNMDPEWFKVGHAELPGASDQIVAEVNRAGTWFAYTIMSSFVDMVGLTPVHRKEAVYTIAVATRKVGLAAIEVGDSELAELCVRFFNTYLRAAINRSAPTFASGIMNEYRRFAIGALEWRRDLSVESAAHLLRYGRHFDEAGMPAIFGAAAEDVADLAIEAHVRDPQVSFRLAQLLVRNLLDLIPNARPIGLNGLFKGVAKLTCWSMASEEKDITHVLVEGIAAAPPDFVDAALSRMESMQSGLFWEVNERVISFDWVEQPLRDQIPRLRAALRRAKTGGNGAVIGALEDAPTIAQDLVQPEPSNAALPTPAPASEPAC
;
A
#
# COMPACT_ATOMS: atom_id res chain seq x y z
N MET A 1 28.16 -32.47 6.60
CA MET A 1 28.47 -31.34 7.50
C MET A 1 27.15 -30.71 7.90
N PRO A 2 26.87 -30.49 9.19
CA PRO A 2 25.53 -30.13 9.65
C PRO A 2 25.23 -28.65 9.38
N GLU A 3 24.01 -28.40 8.92
CA GLU A 3 23.43 -27.10 8.60
C GLU A 3 23.24 -26.25 9.86
N THR A 4 23.93 -25.11 9.90
CA THR A 4 23.60 -24.02 10.82
C THR A 4 22.35 -23.29 10.33
N LYS A 5 21.22 -23.53 11.00
CA LYS A 5 19.99 -22.73 10.92
C LYS A 5 20.29 -21.26 11.22
N ALA A 6 20.53 -20.45 10.20
CA ALA A 6 20.54 -19.00 10.32
C ALA A 6 19.10 -18.50 10.42
N LYS A 7 18.67 -18.25 11.66
CA LYS A 7 17.39 -17.62 12.00
C LYS A 7 17.42 -16.19 11.44
N SER A 8 16.71 -15.94 10.35
CA SER A 8 16.55 -14.60 9.76
C SER A 8 15.83 -13.69 10.76
N ARG A 9 16.63 -12.92 11.49
CA ARG A 9 16.13 -11.88 12.40
C ARG A 9 15.66 -10.74 11.51
N GLN A 10 14.36 -10.64 11.27
CA GLN A 10 13.76 -9.44 10.69
C GLN A 10 14.20 -8.23 11.53
N PRO A 11 14.60 -7.10 10.91
CA PRO A 11 14.86 -5.90 11.67
C PRO A 11 13.55 -5.48 12.32
N VAL A 12 13.49 -5.57 13.64
CA VAL A 12 12.46 -4.91 14.42
C VAL A 12 12.62 -3.43 14.12
N VAL A 13 11.65 -2.85 13.42
CA VAL A 13 11.51 -1.40 13.29
C VAL A 13 11.34 -0.89 14.72
N GLU A 14 12.43 -0.39 15.31
CA GLU A 14 12.39 0.31 16.58
C GLU A 14 11.37 1.44 16.44
N GLN A 15 10.33 1.41 17.27
CA GLN A 15 9.43 2.54 17.41
C GLN A 15 10.24 3.74 17.94
N PRO A 16 10.37 4.84 17.19
CA PRO A 16 11.06 6.01 17.67
C PRO A 16 10.03 6.83 18.44
N THR A 17 9.71 6.48 19.69
CA THR A 17 8.69 7.24 20.44
C THR A 17 9.05 7.58 21.88
N SER A 18 9.97 6.88 22.55
CA SER A 18 10.36 7.22 23.92
C SER A 18 11.65 8.04 24.03
N ILE A 19 12.61 7.83 23.13
CA ILE A 19 13.95 8.46 23.22
C ILE A 19 13.89 9.94 22.84
N GLY A 20 13.07 10.33 21.85
CA GLY A 20 12.95 11.72 21.38
C GLY A 20 12.31 12.67 22.41
N TRP A 21 11.22 12.23 23.06
CA TRP A 21 10.51 13.03 24.07
C TRP A 21 11.34 13.26 25.32
N ALA A 22 12.04 12.23 25.80
CA ALA A 22 12.95 12.36 26.94
C ALA A 22 14.09 13.33 26.62
N SER A 23 14.71 13.22 25.44
CA SER A 23 15.75 14.15 25.01
C SER A 23 15.26 15.59 24.85
N ALA A 24 14.04 15.78 24.35
CA ALA A 24 13.45 17.10 24.16
C ALA A 24 13.10 17.78 25.49
N MET A 25 12.52 17.03 26.43
CA MET A 25 12.29 17.53 27.80
C MET A 25 13.61 17.83 28.51
N LEU A 26 14.63 16.98 28.33
CA LEU A 26 15.97 17.22 28.85
C LEU A 26 16.57 18.52 28.29
N SER A 27 16.40 18.82 27.00
CA SER A 27 16.90 20.08 26.44
C SER A 27 16.16 21.31 26.95
N GLY A 28 14.83 21.25 27.09
CA GLY A 28 14.03 22.35 27.64
C GLY A 28 14.36 22.60 29.12
N LEU A 29 14.47 21.52 29.91
CA LEU A 29 14.91 21.57 31.31
C LEU A 29 16.35 22.04 31.43
N ALA A 30 17.26 21.62 30.56
CA ALA A 30 18.66 22.05 30.59
C ALA A 30 18.78 23.55 30.34
N LEU A 31 18.02 24.12 29.40
CA LEU A 31 18.04 25.56 29.16
C LEU A 31 17.59 26.34 30.40
N VAL A 32 16.48 25.92 31.02
CA VAL A 32 15.98 26.52 32.27
C VAL A 32 16.98 26.34 33.40
N THR A 33 17.59 25.16 33.51
CA THR A 33 18.57 24.85 34.56
C THR A 33 19.83 25.69 34.39
N VAL A 34 20.33 25.88 33.17
CA VAL A 34 21.46 26.76 32.88
C VAL A 34 21.12 28.20 33.21
N ALA A 35 19.93 28.68 32.84
CA ALA A 35 19.49 30.03 33.21
C ALA A 35 19.44 30.22 34.72
N LEU A 36 18.86 29.26 35.47
CA LEU A 36 18.85 29.27 36.93
C LEU A 36 20.26 29.22 37.53
N MET A 37 21.14 28.39 36.98
CA MET A 37 22.55 28.31 37.41
C MET A 37 23.28 29.64 37.20
N LEU A 38 23.04 30.32 36.07
CA LEU A 38 23.61 31.64 35.81
C LEU A 38 23.08 32.68 36.80
N VAL A 39 21.78 32.66 37.12
CA VAL A 39 21.17 33.54 38.14
C VAL A 39 21.82 33.31 39.50
N VAL A 40 22.01 32.06 39.92
CA VAL A 40 22.67 31.73 41.20
C VAL A 40 24.14 32.13 41.19
N LEU A 41 24.87 31.84 40.11
CA LEU A 41 26.30 32.14 39.98
C LEU A 41 26.55 33.65 39.99
N PHE A 42 25.85 34.40 39.14
CA PHE A 42 25.98 35.85 39.10
C PHE A 42 25.38 36.51 40.34
N GLY A 43 24.31 35.96 40.91
CA GLY A 43 23.79 36.41 42.20
C GLY A 43 24.81 36.27 43.33
N PHE A 44 25.58 35.19 43.36
CA PHE A 44 26.68 35.02 44.32
C PHE A 44 27.86 35.97 44.05
N LEU A 45 28.21 36.20 42.78
CA LEU A 45 29.27 37.13 42.39
C LEU A 45 28.88 38.59 42.72
N ASP A 46 27.63 38.97 42.52
CA ASP A 46 27.10 40.29 42.85
C ASP A 46 26.89 40.46 44.37
N ALA A 47 26.58 39.36 45.09
CA ALA A 47 26.48 39.34 46.55
C ALA A 47 27.81 39.66 47.25
N LEU A 48 28.95 39.59 46.56
CA LEU A 48 30.23 40.11 47.09
C LEU A 48 30.19 41.63 47.36
N HIS A 49 29.20 42.36 46.83
CA HIS A 49 28.92 43.78 47.13
C HIS A 49 27.79 44.00 48.17
N TYR A 50 27.01 42.98 48.55
CA TYR A 50 25.87 43.12 49.47
C TYR A 50 26.19 42.61 50.90
N ARG A 51 25.69 43.28 51.94
CA ARG A 51 26.06 43.04 53.34
C ARG A 51 25.24 41.94 54.04
N SER A 52 24.21 41.37 53.41
CA SER A 52 23.34 40.34 54.00
C SER A 52 22.70 39.42 52.95
N ILE A 53 22.56 38.13 53.29
CA ILE A 53 21.84 37.12 52.49
C ILE A 53 20.33 37.43 52.45
N ALA A 54 19.79 38.16 53.42
CA ALA A 54 18.38 38.53 53.47
C ALA A 54 17.97 39.52 52.38
N ASP A 55 18.87 40.42 51.97
CA ASP A 55 18.62 41.39 50.88
C ASP A 55 18.46 40.69 49.52
N PHE A 56 18.96 39.46 49.38
CA PHE A 56 18.80 38.63 48.19
C PHE A 56 17.37 38.08 48.03
N PHE A 57 16.63 37.93 49.13
CA PHE A 57 15.28 37.35 49.14
C PHE A 57 14.16 38.39 49.31
N THR A 58 14.50 39.67 49.43
CA THR A 58 13.53 40.78 49.48
C THR A 58 13.56 41.58 48.17
N PRO A 59 12.83 41.13 47.12
CA PRO A 59 12.75 41.87 45.88
C PRO A 59 12.09 43.24 46.09
N ASP A 60 12.69 44.28 45.50
CA ASP A 60 12.08 45.60 45.38
C ASP A 60 10.71 45.46 44.69
N PRO A 61 9.62 46.03 45.24
CA PRO A 61 8.31 46.06 44.58
C PRO A 61 8.36 46.51 43.11
N ALA A 62 9.27 47.44 42.76
CA ALA A 62 9.49 47.86 41.39
C ALA A 62 10.10 46.75 40.51
N ALA A 63 11.08 46.02 41.04
CA ALA A 63 11.70 44.88 40.36
C ALA A 63 10.71 43.72 40.18
N ALA A 64 9.97 43.34 41.23
CA ALA A 64 8.95 42.29 41.15
C ALA A 64 7.84 42.66 40.13
N GLY A 65 7.37 43.91 40.15
CA GLY A 65 6.40 44.41 39.19
C GLY A 65 6.93 44.46 37.75
N GLY A 66 8.21 44.77 37.56
CA GLY A 66 8.89 44.76 36.27
C GLY A 66 9.08 43.35 35.72
N THR A 67 9.59 42.43 36.54
CA THR A 67 9.81 41.01 36.17
C THR A 67 8.51 40.35 35.77
N LEU A 68 7.44 40.48 36.57
CA LEU A 68 6.13 39.91 36.22
C LEU A 68 5.56 40.47 34.91
N ALA A 69 5.78 41.75 34.61
CA ALA A 69 5.35 42.35 33.36
C ALA A 69 6.14 41.78 32.15
N LEU A 70 7.46 41.61 32.29
CA LEU A 70 8.30 40.99 31.27
C LEU A 70 7.95 39.52 31.06
N VAL A 71 7.75 38.77 32.14
CA VAL A 71 7.35 37.37 32.12
C VAL A 71 6.00 37.21 31.41
N GLY A 72 4.97 37.96 31.82
CA GLY A 72 3.65 37.87 31.19
C GLY A 72 3.69 38.24 29.70
N GLY A 73 4.51 39.23 29.32
CA GLY A 73 4.74 39.58 27.91
C GLY A 73 5.44 38.46 27.13
N ALA A 74 6.51 37.89 27.68
CA ALA A 74 7.30 36.83 27.05
C ALA A 74 6.51 35.51 26.93
N GLU A 75 5.71 35.15 27.94
CA GLU A 75 4.77 34.03 27.86
C GLU A 75 3.72 34.25 26.77
N GLY A 76 3.17 35.47 26.64
CA GLY A 76 2.22 35.82 25.59
C GLY A 76 2.81 35.70 24.17
N VAL A 77 4.05 36.16 23.97
CA VAL A 77 4.77 35.99 22.69
C VAL A 77 5.01 34.51 22.41
N THR A 78 5.43 33.76 23.42
CA THR A 78 5.68 32.32 23.30
C THR A 78 4.42 31.57 22.87
N LEU A 79 3.29 31.84 23.53
CA LEU A 79 1.99 31.28 23.14
C LEU A 79 1.61 31.65 21.70
N SER A 80 1.88 32.89 21.29
CA SER A 80 1.60 33.36 19.92
C SER A 80 2.41 32.61 18.86
N ILE A 81 3.71 32.39 19.10
CA ILE A 81 4.59 31.59 18.23
C ILE A 81 4.07 30.15 18.13
N VAL A 82 3.70 29.56 19.26
CA VAL A 82 3.17 28.20 19.32
C VAL A 82 1.86 28.07 18.53
N LEU A 83 0.91 28.99 18.75
CA LEU A 83 -0.36 29.01 18.04
C LEU A 83 -0.17 29.19 16.53
N LEU A 84 0.75 30.07 16.11
CA LEU A 84 1.09 30.26 14.72
C LEU A 84 1.68 28.99 14.09
N GLY A 85 2.62 28.34 14.78
CA GLY A 85 3.21 27.07 14.34
C GLY A 85 2.18 25.95 14.19
N VAL A 86 1.29 25.79 15.16
CA VAL A 86 0.19 24.80 15.11
C VAL A 86 -0.77 25.12 13.96
N MET A 87 -1.17 26.38 13.81
CA MET A 87 -2.07 26.80 12.74
C MET A 87 -1.46 26.57 11.35
N PHE A 88 -0.22 27.01 11.15
CA PHE A 88 0.51 26.81 9.91
C PHE A 88 0.70 25.32 9.60
N GLY A 89 0.93 24.52 10.64
CA GLY A 89 1.05 23.08 10.52
C GLY A 89 -0.24 22.39 10.08
N ILE A 90 -1.37 22.80 10.66
CA ILE A 90 -2.71 22.36 10.27
C ILE A 90 -2.99 22.77 8.82
N GLN A 91 -2.73 24.03 8.46
CA GLN A 91 -2.96 24.54 7.11
C GLN A 91 -2.14 23.77 6.08
N THR A 92 -0.83 23.61 6.32
CA THR A 92 0.09 22.89 5.43
C THR A 92 -0.33 21.43 5.29
N SER A 93 -0.66 20.75 6.38
CA SER A 93 -1.08 19.34 6.33
C SER A 93 -2.44 19.17 5.63
N SER A 94 -3.36 20.12 5.87
CA SER A 94 -4.69 20.14 5.26
C SER A 94 -4.63 20.39 3.76
N SER A 95 -3.75 21.30 3.30
CA SER A 95 -3.57 21.59 1.88
C SER A 95 -2.80 20.47 1.17
N ARG A 96 -1.89 19.79 1.89
CA ARG A 96 -1.04 18.73 1.35
C ARG A 96 -1.78 17.40 1.25
N TYR A 97 -2.56 17.02 2.25
CA TYR A 97 -3.11 15.67 2.34
C TYR A 97 -4.65 15.62 2.32
N SER A 98 -5.35 16.30 3.24
CA SER A 98 -6.82 16.38 3.22
C SER A 98 -7.38 17.39 4.23
N PRO A 99 -8.40 18.18 3.87
CA PRO A 99 -9.15 19.01 4.82
C PRO A 99 -9.81 18.23 5.97
N ARG A 100 -10.11 16.93 5.78
CA ARG A 100 -10.74 16.10 6.81
C ARG A 100 -9.84 15.83 8.02
N ILE A 101 -8.54 16.12 7.91
CA ILE A 101 -7.54 15.91 8.97
C ILE A 101 -7.55 17.04 10.01
N ILE A 102 -8.10 18.21 9.69
CA ILE A 102 -8.15 19.38 10.61
C ILE A 102 -8.75 18.98 11.97
N GLY A 103 -9.82 18.17 11.97
CA GLY A 103 -10.48 17.70 13.18
C GLY A 103 -9.63 16.79 14.08
N ILE A 104 -8.52 16.24 13.57
CA ILE A 104 -7.58 15.41 14.35
C ILE A 104 -6.70 16.29 15.22
N PHE A 105 -6.28 17.45 14.71
CA PHE A 105 -5.44 18.40 15.44
C PHE A 105 -6.21 19.16 16.51
N THR A 106 -7.44 19.60 16.21
CA THR A 106 -8.27 20.35 17.16
C THR A 106 -8.76 19.50 18.34
N ARG A 107 -8.91 18.19 18.15
CA ARG A 107 -9.35 17.25 19.19
C ARG A 107 -8.21 16.63 19.98
N ASN A 108 -6.97 17.08 19.76
CA ASN A 108 -5.82 16.52 20.45
C ASN A 108 -5.75 17.02 21.90
N PRO A 109 -5.88 16.13 22.91
CA PRO A 109 -5.93 16.55 24.31
C PRO A 109 -4.62 17.17 24.80
N LEU A 110 -3.47 16.79 24.23
CA LEU A 110 -2.18 17.38 24.61
C LEU A 110 -2.08 18.84 24.14
N ASN A 111 -2.59 19.16 22.94
CA ASN A 111 -2.65 20.54 22.45
C ASN A 111 -3.53 21.39 23.38
N ALA A 112 -4.72 20.88 23.72
CA ALA A 112 -5.61 21.56 24.63
C ALA A 112 -4.97 21.76 26.01
N LEU A 113 -4.27 20.75 26.54
CA LEU A 113 -3.63 20.82 27.85
C LEU A 113 -2.50 21.85 27.88
N VAL A 114 -1.57 21.81 26.93
CA VAL A 114 -0.42 22.74 26.90
C VAL A 114 -0.88 24.17 26.67
N LEU A 115 -1.82 24.40 25.73
CA LEU A 115 -2.37 25.74 25.48
C LEU A 115 -3.17 26.27 26.67
N SER A 116 -3.98 25.42 27.34
CA SER A 116 -4.74 25.83 28.52
C SER A 116 -3.82 26.13 29.70
N PHE A 117 -2.75 25.34 29.88
CA PHE A 117 -1.74 25.59 30.89
C PHE A 117 -1.02 26.92 30.65
N ALA A 118 -0.58 27.18 29.41
CA ALA A 118 0.08 28.44 29.06
C ALA A 118 -0.84 29.66 29.28
N LEU A 119 -2.12 29.55 28.87
CA LEU A 119 -3.10 30.62 29.09
C LEU A 119 -3.38 30.86 30.59
N ALA A 120 -3.49 29.79 31.37
CA ALA A 120 -3.68 29.89 32.82
C ALA A 120 -2.47 30.51 33.51
N SER A 121 -1.25 30.16 33.08
CA SER A 121 0.00 30.77 33.56
C SER A 121 0.02 32.28 33.31
N ILE A 122 -0.27 32.70 32.07
CA ILE A 122 -0.34 34.11 31.69
C ILE A 122 -1.37 34.86 32.53
N LEU A 123 -2.58 34.31 32.67
CA LEU A 123 -3.65 34.93 33.47
C LEU A 123 -3.25 35.05 34.95
N TYR A 124 -2.60 34.01 35.50
CA TYR A 124 -2.09 34.03 36.87
C TYR A 124 -1.04 35.13 37.05
N THR A 125 -0.05 35.23 36.16
CA THR A 125 0.98 36.28 36.18
C THR A 125 0.37 37.68 36.14
N PHE A 126 -0.66 37.91 35.32
CA PHE A 126 -1.40 39.18 35.30
C PHE A 126 -2.14 39.49 36.60
N LEU A 127 -2.81 38.49 37.19
CA LEU A 127 -3.52 38.65 38.45
C LEU A 127 -2.55 38.97 39.59
N VAL A 128 -1.44 38.23 39.71
CA VAL A 128 -0.40 38.49 40.72
C VAL A 128 0.21 39.88 40.54
N ARG A 129 0.44 40.32 39.29
CA ARG A 129 0.94 41.67 39.01
C ARG A 129 0.01 42.78 39.53
N SER A 130 -1.30 42.54 39.55
CA SER A 130 -2.29 43.48 40.08
C SER A 130 -2.27 43.59 41.61
N GLU A 131 -1.77 42.56 42.30
CA GLU A 131 -1.64 42.54 43.77
C GLU A 131 -0.38 43.25 44.28
N VAL A 132 0.64 43.42 43.42
CA VAL A 132 1.89 44.11 43.77
C VAL A 132 1.61 45.60 44.00
N LYS A 133 1.84 46.07 45.22
CA LYS A 133 1.72 47.48 45.64
C LYS A 133 3.07 48.01 46.11
N VAL A 134 3.20 49.33 46.19
CA VAL A 134 4.43 50.01 46.65
C VAL A 134 4.91 49.51 48.03
N ASN A 135 3.98 49.12 48.91
CA ASN A 135 4.29 48.67 50.27
C ASN A 135 4.09 47.16 50.50
N TYR A 136 3.69 46.40 49.47
CA TYR A 136 3.33 44.98 49.64
C TYR A 136 3.63 44.16 48.38
N VAL A 137 4.43 43.11 48.54
CA VAL A 137 4.76 42.14 47.49
C VAL A 137 4.36 40.75 47.98
N PRO A 138 3.41 40.06 47.31
CA PRO A 138 3.03 38.70 47.66
C PRO A 138 4.08 37.69 47.18
N LEU A 139 5.18 37.54 47.93
CA LEU A 139 6.37 36.76 47.54
C LEU A 139 6.04 35.33 47.05
N ALA A 140 5.14 34.63 47.73
CA ALA A 140 4.73 33.28 47.32
C ALA A 140 4.05 33.27 45.94
N SER A 141 3.19 34.25 45.66
CA SER A 141 2.49 34.38 44.39
C SER A 141 3.45 34.76 43.26
N VAL A 142 4.42 35.64 43.52
CA VAL A 142 5.48 36.01 42.56
C VAL A 142 6.33 34.78 42.21
N ALA A 143 6.77 34.03 43.23
CA ALA A 143 7.58 32.82 43.02
C ALA A 143 6.82 31.73 42.24
N VAL A 144 5.53 31.54 42.50
CA VAL A 144 4.69 30.60 41.73
C VAL A 144 4.54 31.07 40.28
N ALA A 145 4.33 32.37 40.04
CA ALA A 145 4.22 32.91 38.69
C ALA A 145 5.52 32.72 37.88
N GLU A 146 6.68 32.98 38.50
CA GLU A 146 7.99 32.73 37.89
C GLU A 146 8.22 31.23 37.61
N LEU A 147 7.84 30.36 38.55
CA LEU A 147 7.95 28.91 38.35
C LEU A 147 7.07 28.42 37.18
N LEU A 148 5.81 28.89 37.11
CA LEU A 148 4.91 28.54 36.02
C LEU A 148 5.46 29.00 34.66
N ALA A 149 6.05 30.20 34.62
CA ALA A 149 6.71 30.71 33.43
C ALA A 149 7.92 29.88 33.02
N LEU A 150 8.76 29.47 33.96
CA LEU A 150 9.89 28.57 33.67
C LEU A 150 9.42 27.22 33.12
N VAL A 151 8.34 26.66 33.68
CA VAL A 151 7.71 25.44 33.14
C VAL A 151 7.19 25.68 31.72
N ASN A 152 6.54 26.83 31.47
CA ASN A 152 6.01 27.19 30.16
C ASN A 152 7.14 27.28 29.10
N PHE A 153 8.26 27.93 29.43
CA PHE A 153 9.44 27.98 28.56
C PHE A 153 10.10 26.59 28.38
N ALA A 154 10.17 25.78 29.43
CA ALA A 154 10.69 24.41 29.32
C ALA A 154 9.82 23.53 28.39
N LEU A 155 8.49 23.73 28.39
CA LEU A 155 7.55 22.98 27.56
C LEU A 155 7.54 23.43 26.10
N LEU A 156 8.00 24.64 25.79
CA LEU A 156 7.99 25.20 24.44
C LEU A 156 8.68 24.27 23.42
N PHE A 157 9.94 23.92 23.69
CA PHE A 157 10.75 23.13 22.76
C PHE A 157 10.20 21.70 22.55
N PRO A 158 9.86 20.94 23.61
CA PRO A 158 9.14 19.66 23.48
C PRO A 158 7.85 19.77 22.67
N TYR A 159 7.06 20.83 22.89
CA TYR A 159 5.78 21.00 22.21
C TYR A 159 5.93 21.29 20.72
N VAL A 160 6.93 22.09 20.34
CA VAL A 160 7.25 22.36 18.93
C VAL A 160 7.67 21.06 18.22
N LEU A 161 8.58 20.28 18.83
CA LEU A 161 9.00 18.99 18.27
C LEU A 161 7.83 18.01 18.14
N TYR A 162 6.99 17.93 19.16
CA TYR A 162 5.76 17.15 19.10
C TYR A 162 4.84 17.61 17.96
N THR A 163 4.66 18.91 17.77
CA THR A 163 3.84 19.43 16.67
C THR A 163 4.41 19.00 15.32
N PHE A 164 5.74 19.05 15.13
CA PHE A 164 6.39 18.55 13.92
C PHE A 164 6.20 17.04 13.71
N GLU A 165 6.28 16.23 14.76
CA GLU A 165 6.03 14.78 14.68
C GLU A 165 4.58 14.46 14.31
N VAL A 166 3.62 15.18 14.89
CA VAL A 166 2.19 15.00 14.58
C VAL A 166 1.86 15.42 13.15
N MET A 167 2.62 16.35 12.56
CA MET A 167 2.45 16.75 11.16
C MET A 167 2.98 15.71 10.16
N ARG A 168 3.81 14.75 10.58
CA ARG A 168 4.26 13.70 9.68
C ARG A 168 3.09 12.81 9.28
N ALA A 169 2.98 12.53 7.99
CA ALA A 169 1.86 11.78 7.45
C ALA A 169 1.79 10.36 8.02
N GLU A 170 2.93 9.72 8.29
CA GLU A 170 2.99 8.38 8.90
C GLU A 170 2.38 8.36 10.30
N THR A 171 2.64 9.41 11.10
CA THR A 171 2.06 9.58 12.45
C THR A 171 0.56 9.82 12.35
N LEU A 172 0.12 10.63 11.38
CA LEU A 172 -1.30 10.89 11.13
C LEU A 172 -2.04 9.60 10.76
N VAL A 173 -1.53 8.86 9.77
CA VAL A 173 -2.09 7.56 9.34
C VAL A 173 -2.15 6.60 10.53
N SER A 174 -1.05 6.43 11.26
CA SER A 174 -1.01 5.57 12.45
C SER A 174 -2.03 5.98 13.52
N GLY A 175 -2.18 7.28 13.76
CA GLY A 175 -3.15 7.84 14.69
C GLY A 175 -4.61 7.59 14.28
N ILE A 176 -4.92 7.78 13.00
CA ILE A 176 -6.25 7.49 12.41
C ILE A 176 -6.55 6.00 12.53
N MET A 177 -5.59 5.15 12.21
CA MET A 177 -5.78 3.70 12.21
C MET A 177 -5.91 3.13 13.62
N ARG A 178 -5.23 3.73 14.60
CA ARG A 178 -5.48 3.42 16.02
C ARG A 178 -6.91 3.77 16.45
N ARG A 179 -7.48 4.86 15.91
CA ARG A 179 -8.89 5.22 16.12
C ARG A 179 -9.83 4.22 15.44
N GLY A 180 -9.56 3.87 14.18
CA GLY A 180 -10.31 2.85 13.43
C GLY A 180 -10.36 1.51 14.18
N ARG A 181 -9.23 1.03 14.72
CA ARG A 181 -9.21 -0.19 15.55
C ARG A 181 -10.10 -0.09 16.80
N LYS A 182 -10.14 1.07 17.45
CA LYS A 182 -11.04 1.27 18.61
C LYS A 182 -12.50 1.21 18.20
N GLU A 183 -12.87 1.83 17.08
CA GLU A 183 -14.24 1.80 16.55
C GLU A 183 -14.64 0.39 16.11
N LEU A 184 -13.74 -0.35 15.46
CA LEU A 184 -13.94 -1.75 15.08
C LEU A 184 -14.20 -2.65 16.30
N ARG A 185 -13.37 -2.54 17.35
CA ARG A 185 -13.57 -3.28 18.61
C ARG A 185 -14.83 -2.86 19.37
N ALA A 186 -15.29 -1.63 19.17
CA ALA A 186 -16.55 -1.17 19.76
C ALA A 186 -17.76 -1.68 18.96
N ALA A 187 -17.64 -1.83 17.63
CA ALA A 187 -18.69 -2.35 16.77
C ALA A 187 -19.07 -3.80 17.10
N THR A 188 -18.09 -4.62 17.50
CA THR A 188 -18.36 -6.01 17.93
C THR A 188 -19.17 -6.12 19.23
N ARG A 189 -19.28 -5.03 20.01
CA ARG A 189 -20.04 -4.99 21.27
C ARG A 189 -21.54 -4.71 21.06
N LYS A 190 -22.05 -4.80 19.82
CA LYS A 190 -23.47 -4.69 19.41
C LYS A 190 -24.20 -3.41 19.82
N ARG A 191 -23.50 -2.34 20.22
CA ARG A 191 -24.10 -1.06 20.62
C ARG A 191 -23.82 0.02 19.59
N ARG A 192 -24.88 0.69 19.10
CA ARG A 192 -24.80 1.79 18.11
C ARG A 192 -23.99 1.40 16.86
N VAL A 193 -24.26 0.22 16.31
CA VAL A 193 -23.54 -0.39 15.18
C VAL A 193 -23.41 0.58 14.00
N LEU A 194 -24.51 1.23 13.60
CA LEU A 194 -24.52 2.20 12.49
C LEU A 194 -23.59 3.40 12.72
N GLN A 195 -23.56 3.94 13.95
CA GLN A 195 -22.68 5.06 14.29
C GLN A 195 -21.20 4.63 14.25
N ARG A 196 -20.91 3.42 14.76
CA ARG A 196 -19.56 2.83 14.74
C ARG A 196 -19.10 2.51 13.33
N ARG A 197 -20.01 2.04 12.48
CA ARG A 197 -19.78 1.80 11.05
C ARG A 197 -19.35 3.08 10.33
N ARG A 198 -20.14 4.15 10.47
CA ARG A 198 -19.81 5.47 9.89
C ARG A 198 -18.49 6.02 10.42
N ALA A 199 -18.25 5.92 11.73
CA ALA A 199 -16.99 6.38 12.33
C ALA A 199 -15.76 5.60 11.80
N LEU A 200 -15.90 4.28 11.61
CA LEU A 200 -14.85 3.47 11.01
C LEU A 200 -14.61 3.85 9.55
N LEU A 201 -15.67 4.02 8.74
CA LEU A 201 -15.56 4.46 7.36
C LEU A 201 -14.86 5.80 7.22
N THR A 202 -15.23 6.79 8.05
CA THR A 202 -14.54 8.09 8.07
C THR A 202 -13.04 7.94 8.34
N CYS A 203 -12.64 7.01 9.21
CA CYS A 203 -11.21 6.76 9.45
C CYS A 203 -10.53 6.19 8.20
N MET A 204 -11.17 5.26 7.48
CA MET A 204 -10.60 4.69 6.26
C MET A 204 -10.52 5.74 5.15
N GLU A 205 -11.59 6.51 4.95
CA GLU A 205 -11.63 7.61 3.99
C GLU A 205 -10.54 8.64 4.25
N GLN A 206 -10.26 8.99 5.51
CA GLN A 206 -9.16 9.91 5.83
C GLN A 206 -7.79 9.36 5.43
N VAL A 207 -7.54 8.06 5.59
CA VAL A 207 -6.27 7.43 5.16
C VAL A 207 -6.21 7.32 3.64
N THR A 208 -7.33 6.99 2.99
CA THR A 208 -7.48 7.00 1.55
C THR A 208 -7.21 8.39 0.95
N ASP A 209 -7.73 9.47 1.57
CA ASP A 209 -7.46 10.84 1.13
C ASP A 209 -5.97 11.18 1.23
N ILE A 210 -5.30 10.78 2.33
CA ILE A 210 -3.85 10.95 2.49
C ILE A 210 -3.11 10.22 1.36
N ALA A 211 -3.53 9.00 1.02
CA ALA A 211 -2.93 8.24 -0.08
C ALA A 211 -3.12 8.96 -1.42
N PHE A 212 -4.32 9.48 -1.72
CA PHE A 212 -4.59 10.25 -2.95
C PHE A 212 -3.77 11.54 -3.03
N GLY A 213 -3.75 12.34 -1.97
CA GLY A 213 -2.93 13.55 -1.90
C GLY A 213 -1.45 13.24 -2.09
N SER A 214 -0.98 12.13 -1.52
CA SER A 214 0.40 11.67 -1.67
C SER A 214 0.75 11.26 -3.11
N ILE A 215 -0.17 10.61 -3.84
CA ILE A 215 0.00 10.30 -5.27
C ILE A 215 0.11 11.59 -6.09
N GLN A 216 -0.79 12.55 -5.85
CA GLN A 216 -0.81 13.83 -6.58
C GLN A 216 0.46 14.65 -6.35
N LEU A 217 1.02 14.61 -5.14
CA LEU A 217 2.25 15.31 -4.77
C LEU A 217 3.53 14.54 -5.09
N GLY A 218 3.43 13.26 -5.48
CA GLY A 218 4.58 12.39 -5.71
C GLY A 218 5.30 11.90 -4.45
N ASP A 219 4.66 12.00 -3.27
CA ASP A 219 5.16 11.51 -1.99
C ASP A 219 4.91 9.99 -1.86
N MET A 220 5.65 9.21 -2.63
CA MET A 220 5.41 7.77 -2.75
C MET A 220 5.55 6.99 -1.43
N PRO A 221 6.52 7.26 -0.54
CA PRO A 221 6.62 6.54 0.73
C PRO A 221 5.35 6.64 1.59
N VAL A 222 4.75 7.84 1.69
CA VAL A 222 3.50 8.06 2.44
C VAL A 222 2.32 7.34 1.76
N CYS A 223 2.27 7.37 0.42
CA CYS A 223 1.27 6.64 -0.34
C CYS A 223 1.35 5.13 -0.07
N GLN A 224 2.54 4.54 -0.20
CA GLN A 224 2.77 3.12 0.04
C GLN A 224 2.41 2.74 1.48
N HIS A 225 2.85 3.52 2.47
CA HIS A 225 2.50 3.29 3.86
C HIS A 225 0.98 3.31 4.10
N SER A 226 0.26 4.24 3.46
CA SER A 226 -1.20 4.34 3.58
C SER A 226 -1.91 3.11 2.98
N ILE A 227 -1.47 2.64 1.81
CA ILE A 227 -1.99 1.42 1.16
C ILE A 227 -1.71 0.18 2.02
N GLU A 228 -0.48 0.04 2.51
CA GLU A 228 -0.08 -1.09 3.36
C GLU A 228 -0.93 -1.17 4.62
N VAL A 229 -1.14 -0.04 5.29
CA VAL A 229 -1.90 0.00 6.53
C VAL A 229 -3.39 -0.29 6.31
N LEU A 230 -3.98 0.14 5.18
CA LEU A 230 -5.35 -0.23 4.79
C LEU A 230 -5.46 -1.75 4.52
N GLY A 231 -4.52 -2.32 3.77
CA GLY A 231 -4.48 -3.76 3.50
C GLY A 231 -4.26 -4.60 4.75
N ASP A 232 -3.28 -4.23 5.58
CA ASP A 232 -2.98 -4.92 6.84
C ASP A 232 -4.16 -4.80 7.83
N PHE A 233 -4.91 -3.69 7.82
CA PHE A 233 -6.12 -3.57 8.63
C PHE A 233 -7.22 -4.55 8.20
N LEU A 234 -7.46 -4.70 6.90
CA LEU A 234 -8.39 -5.70 6.39
C LEU A 234 -7.94 -7.11 6.77
N ALA A 235 -6.68 -7.44 6.49
CA ALA A 235 -6.12 -8.77 6.68
C ALA A 235 -6.03 -9.19 8.15
N ARG A 236 -5.52 -8.30 9.02
CA ARG A 236 -5.13 -8.65 10.40
C ARG A 236 -6.10 -8.20 11.48
N GLU A 237 -6.89 -7.16 11.23
CA GLU A 237 -7.77 -6.58 12.25
C GLU A 237 -9.25 -6.85 11.93
N TYR A 238 -9.70 -6.62 10.69
CA TYR A 238 -11.10 -6.76 10.30
C TYR A 238 -11.53 -8.22 10.12
N LEU A 239 -10.78 -9.01 9.33
CA LEU A 239 -11.13 -10.40 9.02
C LEU A 239 -11.35 -11.28 10.26
N PRO A 240 -10.46 -11.27 11.28
CA PRO A 240 -10.63 -12.12 12.47
C PRO A 240 -11.90 -11.82 13.27
N VAL A 241 -12.41 -10.59 13.20
CA VAL A 241 -13.61 -10.17 13.95
C VAL A 241 -14.88 -10.17 13.12
N LYS A 242 -14.79 -10.29 11.79
CA LYS A 242 -15.93 -10.26 10.85
C LYS A 242 -17.06 -11.23 11.28
N LYS A 243 -16.70 -12.46 11.64
CA LYS A 243 -17.67 -13.50 12.07
C LYS A 243 -18.44 -13.16 13.36
N ASN A 244 -17.88 -12.27 14.19
CA ASN A 244 -18.46 -11.86 15.48
C ASN A 244 -19.28 -10.57 15.39
N MET A 245 -19.40 -9.98 14.19
CA MET A 245 -20.14 -8.74 13.99
C MET A 245 -21.65 -8.97 14.00
N ASP A 246 -22.38 -7.91 14.35
CA ASP A 246 -23.83 -7.91 14.26
C ASP A 246 -24.29 -8.00 12.79
N PRO A 247 -25.33 -8.79 12.44
CA PRO A 247 -25.84 -8.86 11.06
C PRO A 247 -26.21 -7.50 10.46
N GLU A 248 -26.65 -6.53 11.28
CA GLU A 248 -26.93 -5.15 10.81
C GLU A 248 -25.67 -4.44 10.29
N TRP A 249 -24.47 -4.89 10.67
CA TRP A 249 -23.21 -4.36 10.14
C TRP A 249 -23.12 -4.53 8.62
N PHE A 250 -23.61 -5.67 8.11
CA PHE A 250 -23.49 -6.07 6.71
C PHE A 250 -24.63 -5.56 5.82
N LYS A 251 -25.65 -4.92 6.40
CA LYS A 251 -26.75 -4.30 5.65
C LYS A 251 -26.39 -2.85 5.33
N VAL A 252 -25.87 -2.62 4.12
CA VAL A 252 -25.54 -1.28 3.62
C VAL A 252 -26.41 -0.85 2.46
N GLY A 253 -26.46 0.46 2.21
CA GLY A 253 -27.12 1.03 1.04
C GLY A 253 -26.23 2.05 0.33
N HIS A 254 -26.84 2.85 -0.55
CA HIS A 254 -26.15 3.89 -1.32
C HIS A 254 -25.50 4.98 -0.47
N ALA A 255 -25.89 5.11 0.80
CA ALA A 255 -25.26 6.05 1.72
C ALA A 255 -23.82 5.64 2.09
N GLU A 256 -23.54 4.33 2.16
CA GLU A 256 -22.19 3.81 2.42
C GLU A 256 -21.42 3.51 1.12
N LEU A 257 -22.14 3.28 0.02
CA LEU A 257 -21.57 2.95 -1.28
C LEU A 257 -22.06 3.94 -2.35
N PRO A 258 -21.63 5.21 -2.28
CA PRO A 258 -22.05 6.22 -3.24
C PRO A 258 -21.59 5.83 -4.65
N GLY A 259 -22.50 5.90 -5.63
CA GLY A 259 -22.23 5.56 -7.03
C GLY A 259 -22.26 4.05 -7.35
N ALA A 260 -22.51 3.18 -6.37
CA ALA A 260 -22.74 1.77 -6.62
C ALA A 260 -24.11 1.54 -7.29
N SER A 261 -24.23 0.52 -8.14
CA SER A 261 -25.52 0.07 -8.64
C SER A 261 -26.26 -0.76 -7.59
N ASP A 262 -27.59 -0.91 -7.72
CA ASP A 262 -28.38 -1.77 -6.83
C ASP A 262 -27.88 -3.22 -6.82
N GLN A 263 -27.33 -3.69 -7.95
CA GLN A 263 -26.73 -5.03 -8.06
C GLN A 263 -25.46 -5.14 -7.21
N ILE A 264 -24.59 -4.14 -7.21
CA ILE A 264 -23.39 -4.12 -6.37
C ILE A 264 -23.80 -4.11 -4.90
N VAL A 265 -24.74 -3.25 -4.52
CA VAL A 265 -25.25 -3.17 -3.13
C VAL A 265 -25.85 -4.51 -2.70
N ALA A 266 -26.64 -5.16 -3.55
CA ALA A 266 -27.20 -6.48 -3.26
C ALA A 266 -26.12 -7.54 -3.09
N GLU A 267 -25.11 -7.57 -3.96
CA GLU A 267 -24.04 -8.55 -3.94
C GLU A 267 -23.15 -8.41 -2.70
N VAL A 268 -22.72 -7.19 -2.36
CA VAL A 268 -21.87 -6.97 -1.17
C VAL A 268 -22.60 -7.20 0.15
N ASN A 269 -23.93 -7.00 0.17
CA ASN A 269 -24.79 -7.35 1.29
C ASN A 269 -24.93 -8.88 1.40
N ARG A 270 -25.15 -9.59 0.29
CA ARG A 270 -25.22 -11.07 0.22
C ARG A 270 -23.92 -11.70 0.71
N ALA A 271 -22.80 -11.23 0.18
CA ALA A 271 -21.46 -11.75 0.46
C ALA A 271 -20.88 -11.25 1.80
N GLY A 272 -21.48 -10.20 2.40
CA GLY A 272 -20.94 -9.55 3.60
C GLY A 272 -19.55 -8.93 3.39
N THR A 273 -19.22 -8.52 2.17
CA THR A 273 -17.89 -8.04 1.74
C THR A 273 -17.81 -6.53 1.58
N TRP A 274 -18.89 -5.79 1.86
CA TRP A 274 -19.01 -4.35 1.58
C TRP A 274 -17.83 -3.50 2.07
N PHE A 275 -17.30 -3.77 3.26
CA PHE A 275 -16.20 -2.97 3.83
C PHE A 275 -14.87 -3.18 3.08
N ALA A 276 -14.57 -4.43 2.73
CA ALA A 276 -13.41 -4.75 1.91
C ALA A 276 -13.58 -4.22 0.48
N TYR A 277 -14.79 -4.31 -0.07
CA TYR A 277 -15.14 -3.71 -1.35
C TYR A 277 -14.86 -2.20 -1.37
N THR A 278 -15.33 -1.43 -0.38
CA THR A 278 -15.08 0.02 -0.32
C THR A 278 -13.59 0.37 -0.32
N ILE A 279 -12.79 -0.32 0.48
CA ILE A 279 -11.34 -0.07 0.54
C ILE A 279 -10.67 -0.46 -0.78
N MET A 280 -10.98 -1.63 -1.34
CA MET A 280 -10.38 -2.08 -2.59
C MET A 280 -10.84 -1.28 -3.81
N SER A 281 -12.06 -0.73 -3.80
CA SER A 281 -12.50 0.26 -4.79
C SER A 281 -11.64 1.52 -4.75
N SER A 282 -11.26 2.00 -3.56
CA SER A 282 -10.32 3.11 -3.48
C SER A 282 -8.94 2.77 -4.05
N PHE A 283 -8.51 1.50 -3.97
CA PHE A 283 -7.29 1.06 -4.65
C PHE A 283 -7.44 1.09 -6.18
N VAL A 284 -8.61 0.76 -6.74
CA VAL A 284 -8.86 0.90 -8.19
C VAL A 284 -8.67 2.35 -8.62
N ASP A 285 -9.24 3.29 -7.87
CA ASP A 285 -9.09 4.72 -8.13
C ASP A 285 -7.62 5.16 -8.03
N MET A 286 -6.87 4.66 -7.03
CA MET A 286 -5.45 4.93 -6.89
C MET A 286 -4.63 4.41 -8.09
N VAL A 287 -4.92 3.22 -8.62
CA VAL A 287 -4.31 2.72 -9.86
C VAL A 287 -4.63 3.66 -11.03
N GLY A 288 -5.86 4.16 -11.10
CA GLY A 288 -6.31 5.14 -12.09
C GLY A 288 -5.67 6.53 -11.97
N LEU A 289 -5.18 6.92 -10.80
CA LEU A 289 -4.52 8.23 -10.60
C LEU A 289 -2.99 8.16 -10.65
N THR A 290 -2.41 6.98 -10.42
CA THR A 290 -0.95 6.81 -10.32
C THR A 290 -0.26 7.04 -11.67
N PRO A 291 0.69 8.00 -11.78
CA PRO A 291 1.47 8.20 -13.02
C PRO A 291 2.20 6.92 -13.43
N VAL A 292 2.30 6.63 -14.74
CA VAL A 292 2.86 5.35 -15.25
C VAL A 292 4.30 5.07 -14.78
N HIS A 293 5.07 6.13 -14.52
CA HIS A 293 6.44 6.03 -14.00
C HIS A 293 6.52 5.77 -12.48
N ARG A 294 5.41 5.86 -11.73
CA ARG A 294 5.31 5.66 -10.27
C ARG A 294 4.68 4.30 -9.93
N LYS A 295 5.24 3.24 -10.50
CA LYS A 295 4.73 1.86 -10.37
C LYS A 295 4.71 1.32 -8.93
N GLU A 296 5.44 1.95 -8.00
CA GLU A 296 5.59 1.50 -6.62
C GLU A 296 4.25 1.47 -5.87
N ALA A 297 3.35 2.42 -6.12
CA ALA A 297 2.00 2.41 -5.51
C ALA A 297 1.17 1.23 -6.01
N VAL A 298 1.16 0.98 -7.33
CA VAL A 298 0.40 -0.12 -7.94
C VAL A 298 0.91 -1.47 -7.47
N TYR A 299 2.24 -1.62 -7.37
CA TYR A 299 2.84 -2.80 -6.77
C TYR A 299 2.40 -2.99 -5.31
N THR A 300 2.40 -1.92 -4.52
CA THR A 300 1.98 -1.97 -3.10
C THR A 300 0.50 -2.34 -2.95
N ILE A 301 -0.36 -1.87 -3.86
CA ILE A 301 -1.78 -2.27 -3.95
C ILE A 301 -1.88 -3.78 -4.21
N ALA A 302 -1.14 -4.30 -5.19
CA ALA A 302 -1.15 -5.72 -5.51
C ALA A 302 -0.67 -6.59 -4.33
N VAL A 303 0.35 -6.14 -3.60
CA VAL A 303 0.81 -6.79 -2.35
C VAL A 303 -0.27 -6.77 -1.27
N ALA A 304 -0.92 -5.62 -1.05
CA ALA A 304 -2.00 -5.48 -0.08
C ALA A 304 -3.18 -6.41 -0.41
N THR A 305 -3.61 -6.45 -1.67
CA THR A 305 -4.69 -7.33 -2.13
C THR A 305 -4.33 -8.80 -1.98
N ARG A 306 -3.09 -9.21 -2.30
CA ARG A 306 -2.62 -10.57 -2.01
C ARG A 306 -2.70 -10.90 -0.53
N LYS A 307 -2.19 -10.03 0.35
CA LYS A 307 -2.22 -10.25 1.80
C LYS A 307 -3.66 -10.44 2.31
N VAL A 308 -4.60 -9.62 1.84
CA VAL A 308 -6.02 -9.74 2.21
C VAL A 308 -6.61 -11.04 1.69
N GLY A 309 -6.35 -11.41 0.43
CA GLY A 309 -6.85 -12.65 -0.16
C GLY A 309 -6.33 -13.90 0.55
N LEU A 310 -5.04 -13.94 0.89
CA LEU A 310 -4.47 -15.07 1.63
C LEU A 310 -5.04 -15.16 3.06
N ALA A 311 -5.18 -14.03 3.75
CA ALA A 311 -5.83 -14.01 5.06
C ALA A 311 -7.31 -14.44 5.00
N ALA A 312 -8.02 -14.12 3.90
CA ALA A 312 -9.38 -14.58 3.68
C ALA A 312 -9.44 -16.11 3.52
N ILE A 313 -8.50 -16.68 2.75
CA ILE A 313 -8.37 -18.14 2.59
C ILE A 313 -8.09 -18.81 3.93
N GLU A 314 -7.15 -18.28 4.72
CA GLU A 314 -6.80 -18.81 6.05
C GLU A 314 -7.99 -18.84 7.03
N VAL A 315 -8.87 -17.84 6.99
CA VAL A 315 -10.05 -17.76 7.86
C VAL A 315 -11.28 -18.47 7.25
N GLY A 316 -11.18 -18.97 6.01
CA GLY A 316 -12.25 -19.66 5.29
C GLY A 316 -13.35 -18.73 4.75
N ASP A 317 -13.01 -17.48 4.43
CA ASP A 317 -13.92 -16.49 3.83
C ASP A 317 -13.81 -16.54 2.30
N SER A 318 -14.57 -17.45 1.67
CA SER A 318 -14.51 -17.70 0.23
C SER A 318 -14.93 -16.49 -0.61
N GLU A 319 -15.98 -15.80 -0.19
CA GLU A 319 -16.53 -14.62 -0.88
C GLU A 319 -15.50 -13.48 -0.94
N LEU A 320 -14.72 -13.26 0.14
CA LEU A 320 -13.65 -12.25 0.10
C LEU A 320 -12.43 -12.70 -0.73
N ALA A 321 -12.08 -13.99 -0.71
CA ALA A 321 -10.99 -14.51 -1.55
C ALA A 321 -11.31 -14.34 -3.05
N GLU A 322 -12.54 -14.64 -3.45
CA GLU A 322 -13.05 -14.42 -4.82
C GLU A 322 -13.14 -12.92 -5.17
N LEU A 323 -13.50 -12.08 -4.20
CA LEU A 323 -13.47 -10.64 -4.40
C LEU A 323 -12.05 -10.13 -4.69
N CYS A 324 -11.01 -10.69 -4.06
CA CYS A 324 -9.62 -10.34 -4.34
C CYS A 324 -9.22 -10.68 -5.79
N VAL A 325 -9.65 -11.85 -6.31
CA VAL A 325 -9.48 -12.25 -7.72
C VAL A 325 -10.13 -11.22 -8.64
N ARG A 326 -11.38 -10.83 -8.37
CA ARG A 326 -12.09 -9.79 -9.14
C ARG A 326 -11.33 -8.46 -9.13
N PHE A 327 -10.78 -8.04 -7.99
CA PHE A 327 -9.99 -6.80 -7.93
C PHE A 327 -8.64 -6.89 -8.64
N PHE A 328 -7.93 -8.02 -8.59
CA PHE A 328 -6.74 -8.24 -9.43
C PHE A 328 -7.08 -8.08 -10.91
N ASN A 329 -8.18 -8.69 -11.36
CA ASN A 329 -8.69 -8.56 -12.72
C ASN A 329 -9.03 -7.09 -13.07
N THR A 330 -9.64 -6.34 -12.14
CA THR A 330 -9.93 -4.92 -12.31
C THR A 330 -8.66 -4.07 -12.41
N TYR A 331 -7.62 -4.35 -11.62
CA TYR A 331 -6.34 -3.64 -11.70
C TYR A 331 -5.64 -3.91 -13.04
N LEU A 332 -5.68 -5.14 -13.54
CA LEU A 332 -5.15 -5.48 -14.88
C LEU A 332 -5.91 -4.74 -15.97
N ARG A 333 -7.25 -4.65 -15.88
CA ARG A 333 -8.04 -3.84 -16.82
C ARG A 333 -7.67 -2.36 -16.77
N ALA A 334 -7.48 -1.81 -15.58
CA ALA A 334 -7.02 -0.43 -15.42
C ALA A 334 -5.63 -0.21 -16.04
N ALA A 335 -4.71 -1.17 -15.90
CA ALA A 335 -3.39 -1.13 -16.53
C ALA A 335 -3.44 -1.20 -18.07
N ILE A 336 -4.38 -1.98 -18.65
CA ILE A 336 -4.64 -1.99 -20.10
C ILE A 336 -5.12 -0.61 -20.56
N ASN A 337 -6.14 -0.06 -19.91
CA ASN A 337 -6.73 1.22 -20.29
C ASN A 337 -5.73 2.39 -20.23
N ARG A 338 -4.68 2.26 -19.42
CA ARG A 338 -3.60 3.24 -19.28
C ARG A 338 -2.38 2.96 -20.17
N SER A 339 -2.40 1.86 -20.93
CA SER A 339 -1.23 1.37 -21.68
C SER A 339 0.03 1.28 -20.81
N ALA A 340 -0.12 0.72 -19.61
CA ALA A 340 0.92 0.68 -18.58
C ALA A 340 1.44 -0.76 -18.35
N PRO A 341 2.34 -1.29 -19.19
CA PRO A 341 2.86 -2.66 -19.07
C PRO A 341 3.67 -2.87 -17.78
N THR A 342 4.28 -1.83 -17.24
CA THR A 342 5.00 -1.86 -15.95
C THR A 342 4.06 -2.14 -14.78
N PHE A 343 2.83 -1.59 -14.80
CA PHE A 343 1.81 -1.87 -13.79
C PHE A 343 1.36 -3.33 -13.89
N ALA A 344 1.08 -3.80 -15.11
CA ALA A 344 0.65 -5.15 -15.37
C ALA A 344 1.66 -6.19 -14.85
N SER A 345 2.95 -5.96 -15.07
CA SER A 345 4.02 -6.87 -14.63
C SER A 345 4.03 -7.07 -13.11
N GLY A 346 3.93 -5.98 -12.34
CA GLY A 346 3.88 -6.04 -10.88
C GLY A 346 2.59 -6.68 -10.35
N ILE A 347 1.45 -6.36 -10.96
CA ILE A 347 0.15 -6.95 -10.60
C ILE A 347 0.14 -8.46 -10.87
N MET A 348 0.57 -8.89 -12.06
CA MET A 348 0.61 -10.32 -12.44
C MET A 348 1.53 -11.12 -11.51
N ASN A 349 2.66 -10.56 -11.11
CA ASN A 349 3.58 -11.22 -10.18
C ASN A 349 2.94 -11.48 -8.81
N GLU A 350 2.28 -10.49 -8.23
CA GLU A 350 1.60 -10.69 -6.94
C GLU A 350 0.32 -11.53 -7.08
N TYR A 351 -0.34 -11.50 -8.23
CA TYR A 351 -1.48 -12.37 -8.54
C TYR A 351 -1.05 -13.84 -8.65
N ARG A 352 0.08 -14.13 -9.29
CA ARG A 352 0.73 -15.46 -9.28
C ARG A 352 1.03 -15.91 -7.85
N ARG A 353 1.62 -15.04 -7.03
CA ARG A 353 1.92 -15.35 -5.62
C ARG A 353 0.66 -15.60 -4.79
N PHE A 354 -0.43 -14.89 -5.07
CA PHE A 354 -1.75 -15.18 -4.49
C PHE A 354 -2.22 -16.59 -4.91
N ALA A 355 -2.15 -16.92 -6.20
CA ALA A 355 -2.52 -18.23 -6.72
C ALA A 355 -1.69 -19.37 -6.11
N ILE A 356 -0.38 -19.17 -5.91
CA ILE A 356 0.50 -20.13 -5.22
C ILE A 356 0.04 -20.32 -3.76
N GLY A 357 -0.24 -19.23 -3.04
CA GLY A 357 -0.73 -19.33 -1.66
C GLY A 357 -2.09 -20.00 -1.54
N ALA A 358 -2.93 -19.92 -2.58
CA ALA A 358 -4.22 -20.60 -2.63
C ALA A 358 -4.13 -22.12 -2.87
N LEU A 359 -3.00 -22.66 -3.33
CA LEU A 359 -2.87 -24.08 -3.70
C LEU A 359 -3.18 -25.07 -2.57
N GLU A 360 -3.01 -24.65 -1.31
CA GLU A 360 -3.23 -25.55 -0.16
C GLU A 360 -4.72 -25.71 0.16
N TRP A 361 -5.50 -24.63 0.09
CA TRP A 361 -6.88 -24.59 0.62
C TRP A 361 -7.95 -24.25 -0.45
N ARG A 362 -7.56 -23.64 -1.57
CA ARG A 362 -8.44 -23.17 -2.68
C ARG A 362 -7.78 -23.38 -4.05
N ARG A 363 -7.54 -24.65 -4.41
CA ARG A 363 -6.95 -25.04 -5.70
C ARG A 363 -7.74 -24.54 -6.91
N ASP A 364 -9.06 -24.44 -6.76
CA ASP A 364 -9.97 -23.84 -7.73
C ASP A 364 -9.58 -22.40 -8.05
N LEU A 365 -9.31 -21.57 -7.03
CA LEU A 365 -8.87 -20.19 -7.23
C LEU A 365 -7.49 -20.11 -7.86
N SER A 366 -6.58 -21.05 -7.59
CA SER A 366 -5.28 -21.10 -8.25
C SER A 366 -5.42 -21.28 -9.77
N VAL A 367 -6.27 -22.22 -10.20
CA VAL A 367 -6.53 -22.48 -11.62
C VAL A 367 -7.30 -21.33 -12.28
N GLU A 368 -8.29 -20.77 -11.58
CA GLU A 368 -9.06 -19.61 -12.06
C GLU A 368 -8.17 -18.37 -12.22
N SER A 369 -7.29 -18.10 -11.25
CA SER A 369 -6.32 -17.00 -11.32
C SER A 369 -5.38 -17.16 -12.51
N ALA A 370 -4.91 -18.39 -12.78
CA ALA A 370 -4.08 -18.69 -13.95
C ALA A 370 -4.83 -18.45 -15.27
N ALA A 371 -6.10 -18.85 -15.34
CA ALA A 371 -6.96 -18.59 -16.50
C ALA A 371 -7.10 -17.07 -16.74
N HIS A 372 -7.29 -16.29 -15.69
CA HIS A 372 -7.34 -14.83 -15.79
C HIS A 372 -6.02 -14.21 -16.21
N LEU A 373 -4.87 -14.68 -15.67
CA LEU A 373 -3.55 -14.21 -16.08
C LEU A 373 -3.36 -14.35 -17.60
N LEU A 374 -3.64 -15.53 -18.17
CA LEU A 374 -3.54 -15.73 -19.63
C LEU A 374 -4.56 -14.89 -20.40
N ARG A 375 -5.81 -14.79 -19.91
CA ARG A 375 -6.85 -14.00 -20.58
C ARG A 375 -6.48 -12.52 -20.65
N TYR A 376 -6.01 -11.94 -19.56
CA TYR A 376 -5.54 -10.56 -19.56
C TYR A 376 -4.24 -10.40 -20.34
N GLY A 377 -3.33 -11.38 -20.31
CA GLY A 377 -2.16 -11.43 -21.19
C GLY A 377 -2.53 -11.28 -22.67
N ARG A 378 -3.55 -12.03 -23.13
CA ARG A 378 -4.08 -11.92 -24.50
C ARG A 378 -4.65 -10.53 -24.79
N HIS A 379 -5.45 -9.96 -23.87
CA HIS A 379 -5.95 -8.59 -24.03
C HIS A 379 -4.83 -7.54 -24.11
N PHE A 380 -3.73 -7.73 -23.38
CA PHE A 380 -2.55 -6.86 -23.52
C PHE A 380 -1.87 -7.00 -24.89
N ASP A 381 -1.75 -8.22 -25.42
CA ASP A 381 -1.23 -8.45 -26.77
C ASP A 381 -2.11 -7.76 -27.83
N GLU A 382 -3.43 -7.93 -27.74
CA GLU A 382 -4.41 -7.25 -28.61
C GLU A 382 -4.27 -5.73 -28.55
N ALA A 383 -4.09 -5.18 -27.35
CA ALA A 383 -3.84 -3.75 -27.09
C ALA A 383 -2.43 -3.25 -27.47
N GLY A 384 -1.58 -4.08 -28.09
CA GLY A 384 -0.26 -3.68 -28.58
C GLY A 384 0.88 -3.78 -27.57
N MET A 385 0.67 -4.50 -26.47
CA MET A 385 1.67 -4.76 -25.41
C MET A 385 1.99 -6.27 -25.31
N PRO A 386 2.52 -6.90 -26.38
CA PRO A 386 2.67 -8.36 -26.50
C PRO A 386 3.60 -9.00 -25.44
N ALA A 387 4.55 -8.23 -24.89
CA ALA A 387 5.47 -8.72 -23.88
C ALA A 387 4.76 -9.19 -22.60
N ILE A 388 3.60 -8.60 -22.28
CA ILE A 388 2.82 -8.96 -21.09
C ILE A 388 2.19 -10.36 -21.23
N PHE A 389 1.89 -10.80 -22.45
CA PHE A 389 1.37 -12.15 -22.64
C PHE A 389 2.43 -13.22 -22.35
N GLY A 390 3.67 -12.98 -22.77
CA GLY A 390 4.80 -13.86 -22.42
C GLY A 390 5.03 -13.93 -20.91
N ALA A 391 4.96 -12.78 -20.23
CA ALA A 391 5.02 -12.71 -18.77
C ALA A 391 3.89 -13.52 -18.09
N ALA A 392 2.66 -13.43 -18.58
CA ALA A 392 1.54 -14.22 -18.07
C ALA A 392 1.75 -15.74 -18.29
N ALA A 393 2.27 -16.13 -19.46
CA ALA A 393 2.56 -17.53 -19.77
C ALA A 393 3.66 -18.10 -18.88
N GLU A 394 4.71 -17.33 -18.62
CA GLU A 394 5.77 -17.69 -17.69
C GLU A 394 5.23 -17.82 -16.25
N ASP A 395 4.37 -16.89 -15.83
CA ASP A 395 3.76 -16.93 -14.50
C ASP A 395 2.91 -18.18 -14.27
N VAL A 396 2.18 -18.61 -15.29
CA VAL A 396 1.37 -19.83 -15.24
C VAL A 396 2.23 -21.08 -15.32
N ALA A 397 3.32 -21.07 -16.10
CA ALA A 397 4.28 -22.17 -16.13
C ALA A 397 4.95 -22.38 -14.75
N ASP A 398 5.40 -21.30 -14.11
CA ASP A 398 5.99 -21.36 -12.77
C ASP A 398 4.97 -21.81 -11.71
N LEU A 399 3.72 -21.35 -11.82
CA LEU A 399 2.63 -21.83 -10.97
C LEU A 399 2.37 -23.33 -11.18
N ALA A 400 2.45 -23.85 -12.41
CA ALA A 400 2.27 -25.28 -12.68
C ALA A 400 3.39 -26.13 -12.06
N ILE A 401 4.63 -25.63 -12.08
CA ILE A 401 5.78 -26.27 -11.44
C ILE A 401 5.58 -26.33 -9.92
N GLU A 402 5.22 -25.21 -9.28
CA GLU A 402 4.94 -25.17 -7.84
C GLU A 402 3.72 -26.02 -7.44
N ALA A 403 2.68 -26.01 -8.28
CA ALA A 403 1.49 -26.82 -8.05
C ALA A 403 1.81 -28.32 -8.04
N HIS A 404 2.78 -28.79 -8.83
CA HIS A 404 3.10 -30.21 -8.93
C HIS A 404 3.49 -30.82 -7.58
N VAL A 405 4.28 -30.11 -6.77
CA VAL A 405 4.71 -30.59 -5.43
C VAL A 405 3.52 -30.80 -4.50
N ARG A 406 2.44 -30.03 -4.66
CA ARG A 406 1.27 -30.04 -3.79
C ARG A 406 0.13 -30.91 -4.31
N ASP A 407 -0.12 -30.82 -5.62
CA ASP A 407 -1.19 -31.52 -6.33
C ASP A 407 -0.82 -31.66 -7.83
N PRO A 408 -0.35 -32.84 -8.26
CA PRO A 408 -0.04 -33.11 -9.66
C PRO A 408 -1.22 -32.88 -10.63
N GLN A 409 -2.46 -33.05 -10.18
CA GLN A 409 -3.64 -32.82 -11.04
C GLN A 409 -3.82 -31.34 -11.36
N VAL A 410 -3.52 -30.45 -10.41
CA VAL A 410 -3.56 -29.00 -10.66
C VAL A 410 -2.46 -28.62 -11.66
N SER A 411 -1.26 -29.16 -11.51
CA SER A 411 -0.16 -28.95 -12.47
C SER A 411 -0.56 -29.39 -13.89
N PHE A 412 -1.17 -30.57 -14.02
CA PHE A 412 -1.68 -31.07 -15.29
C PHE A 412 -2.75 -30.16 -15.90
N ARG A 413 -3.72 -29.68 -15.11
CA ARG A 413 -4.75 -28.73 -15.57
C ARG A 413 -4.14 -27.41 -16.05
N LEU A 414 -3.13 -26.89 -15.36
CA LEU A 414 -2.43 -25.66 -15.76
C LEU A 414 -1.64 -25.86 -17.06
N ALA A 415 -1.02 -27.02 -17.26
CA ALA A 415 -0.39 -27.38 -18.52
C ALA A 415 -1.41 -27.44 -19.68
N GLN A 416 -2.57 -28.07 -19.47
CA GLN A 416 -3.67 -28.08 -20.44
C GLN A 416 -4.15 -26.65 -20.78
N LEU A 417 -4.27 -25.79 -19.78
CA LEU A 417 -4.69 -24.40 -19.94
C LEU A 417 -3.70 -23.59 -20.81
N LEU A 418 -2.39 -23.78 -20.62
CA LEU A 418 -1.35 -23.20 -21.46
C LEU A 418 -1.42 -23.72 -22.91
N VAL A 419 -1.54 -25.03 -23.10
CA VAL A 419 -1.67 -25.65 -24.44
C VAL A 419 -2.90 -25.13 -25.17
N ARG A 420 -4.06 -25.09 -24.51
CA ARG A 420 -5.29 -24.56 -25.09
C ARG A 420 -5.10 -23.13 -25.59
N ASN A 421 -4.49 -22.27 -24.76
CA ASN A 421 -4.21 -20.89 -25.16
C ASN A 421 -3.23 -20.79 -26.34
N LEU A 422 -2.24 -21.70 -26.41
CA LEU A 422 -1.31 -21.76 -27.54
C LEU A 422 -2.06 -22.12 -28.83
N LEU A 423 -2.89 -23.16 -28.79
CA LEU A 423 -3.68 -23.62 -29.93
C LEU A 423 -4.66 -22.54 -30.43
N ASP A 424 -5.35 -21.85 -29.51
CA ASP A 424 -6.25 -20.75 -29.84
C ASP A 424 -5.54 -19.58 -30.55
N LEU A 425 -4.26 -19.35 -30.23
CA LEU A 425 -3.49 -18.22 -30.74
C LEU A 425 -2.90 -18.49 -32.13
N ILE A 426 -2.51 -19.74 -32.44
CA ILE A 426 -1.84 -20.12 -33.69
C ILE A 426 -2.51 -19.54 -34.96
N PRO A 427 -3.85 -19.61 -35.14
CA PRO A 427 -4.49 -19.15 -36.37
C PRO A 427 -4.33 -17.64 -36.64
N ASN A 428 -4.30 -16.82 -35.59
CA ASN A 428 -4.32 -15.35 -35.67
C ASN A 428 -3.09 -14.71 -35.00
N ALA A 429 -2.00 -15.47 -34.88
CA ALA A 429 -0.87 -15.13 -34.05
C ALA A 429 -0.10 -13.89 -34.53
N ARG A 430 0.03 -12.89 -33.65
CA ARG A 430 1.09 -11.88 -33.77
C ARG A 430 2.44 -12.55 -33.41
N PRO A 431 3.53 -12.35 -34.17
CA PRO A 431 4.79 -13.06 -33.95
C PRO A 431 5.36 -12.91 -32.53
N ILE A 432 5.20 -11.73 -31.91
CA ILE A 432 5.75 -11.43 -30.57
C ILE A 432 4.93 -12.11 -29.47
N GLY A 433 3.59 -12.01 -29.52
CA GLY A 433 2.69 -12.64 -28.55
C GLY A 433 2.79 -14.16 -28.58
N LEU A 434 2.83 -14.76 -29.78
CA LEU A 434 3.04 -16.19 -29.96
C LEU A 434 4.38 -16.67 -29.41
N ASN A 435 5.46 -15.91 -29.66
CA ASN A 435 6.78 -16.20 -29.11
C ASN A 435 6.77 -16.14 -27.58
N GLY A 436 6.07 -15.17 -26.97
CA GLY A 436 5.94 -15.08 -25.51
C GLY A 436 5.25 -16.30 -24.91
N LEU A 437 4.07 -16.66 -25.42
CA LEU A 437 3.29 -17.80 -24.92
C LEU A 437 4.02 -19.14 -25.15
N PHE A 438 4.58 -19.33 -26.35
CA PHE A 438 5.33 -20.52 -26.69
C PHE A 438 6.47 -20.80 -25.72
N LYS A 439 7.21 -19.77 -25.29
CA LYS A 439 8.32 -19.93 -24.35
C LYS A 439 7.88 -20.46 -22.98
N GLY A 440 6.75 -19.99 -22.46
CA GLY A 440 6.16 -20.53 -21.22
C GLY A 440 5.84 -22.02 -21.36
N VAL A 441 5.23 -22.41 -22.49
CA VAL A 441 4.93 -23.82 -22.80
C VAL A 441 6.21 -24.65 -22.94
N ALA A 442 7.20 -24.15 -23.67
CA ALA A 442 8.47 -24.84 -23.89
C ALA A 442 9.26 -25.03 -22.58
N LYS A 443 9.30 -24.00 -21.72
CA LYS A 443 9.92 -24.06 -20.37
C LYS A 443 9.27 -25.16 -19.53
N LEU A 444 7.93 -25.17 -19.45
CA LEU A 444 7.18 -26.20 -18.71
C LEU A 444 7.41 -27.60 -19.31
N THR A 445 7.52 -27.69 -20.64
CA THR A 445 7.81 -28.95 -21.33
C THR A 445 9.18 -29.49 -20.92
N CYS A 446 10.22 -28.66 -20.99
CA CYS A 446 11.57 -29.04 -20.60
C CYS A 446 11.62 -29.46 -19.12
N TRP A 447 10.91 -28.74 -18.24
CA TRP A 447 10.77 -29.12 -16.84
C TRP A 447 10.09 -30.48 -16.66
N SER A 448 8.98 -30.73 -17.35
CA SER A 448 8.26 -32.01 -17.25
C SER A 448 9.11 -33.18 -17.76
N MET A 449 9.92 -32.96 -18.80
CA MET A 449 10.86 -33.96 -19.32
C MET A 449 12.01 -34.24 -18.35
N ALA A 450 12.54 -33.19 -17.70
CA ALA A 450 13.59 -33.32 -16.68
C ALA A 450 13.07 -34.03 -15.42
N SER A 451 11.80 -33.82 -15.08
CA SER A 451 11.14 -34.41 -13.91
C SER A 451 10.47 -35.77 -14.20
N GLU A 452 10.59 -36.28 -15.43
CA GLU A 452 9.98 -37.54 -15.90
C GLU A 452 8.43 -37.59 -15.79
N GLU A 453 7.78 -36.44 -15.83
CA GLU A 453 6.32 -36.27 -15.75
C GLU A 453 5.64 -36.57 -17.09
N LYS A 454 5.45 -37.85 -17.37
CA LYS A 454 5.00 -38.35 -18.69
C LYS A 454 3.69 -37.75 -19.18
N ASP A 455 2.69 -37.64 -18.30
CA ASP A 455 1.35 -37.15 -18.68
C ASP A 455 1.40 -35.67 -19.08
N ILE A 456 2.10 -34.85 -18.29
CA ILE A 456 2.31 -33.42 -18.57
C ILE A 456 3.15 -33.24 -19.84
N THR A 457 4.24 -34.01 -19.98
CA THR A 457 5.09 -34.00 -21.18
C THR A 457 4.28 -34.32 -22.43
N HIS A 458 3.42 -35.35 -22.39
CA HIS A 458 2.62 -35.77 -23.54
C HIS A 458 1.74 -34.63 -24.05
N VAL A 459 0.94 -34.03 -23.17
CA VAL A 459 0.01 -32.93 -23.52
C VAL A 459 0.76 -31.72 -24.07
N LEU A 460 1.89 -31.35 -23.46
CA LEU A 460 2.67 -30.19 -23.89
C LEU A 460 3.35 -30.42 -25.26
N VAL A 461 3.89 -31.61 -25.49
CA VAL A 461 4.53 -31.97 -26.77
C VAL A 461 3.50 -31.98 -27.90
N GLU A 462 2.31 -32.55 -27.67
CA GLU A 462 1.22 -32.50 -28.66
C GLU A 462 0.77 -31.07 -28.96
N GLY A 463 0.65 -30.23 -27.92
CA GLY A 463 0.34 -28.81 -28.09
C GLY A 463 1.36 -28.05 -28.93
N ILE A 464 2.66 -28.27 -28.66
CA ILE A 464 3.74 -27.63 -29.44
C ILE A 464 3.77 -28.15 -30.88
N ALA A 465 3.48 -29.43 -31.11
CA ALA A 465 3.53 -30.04 -32.45
C ALA A 465 2.52 -29.42 -33.43
N ALA A 466 1.48 -28.76 -32.95
CA ALA A 466 0.51 -28.04 -33.77
C ALA A 466 1.02 -26.68 -34.30
N ALA A 467 2.08 -26.12 -33.70
CA ALA A 467 2.66 -24.85 -34.14
C ALA A 467 3.52 -25.01 -35.41
N PRO A 468 3.71 -23.94 -36.21
CA PRO A 468 4.53 -24.00 -37.42
C PRO A 468 5.96 -24.50 -37.13
N PRO A 469 6.47 -25.53 -37.83
CA PRO A 469 7.74 -26.17 -37.50
C PRO A 469 8.93 -25.20 -37.51
N ASP A 470 8.97 -24.31 -38.49
CA ASP A 470 10.06 -23.33 -38.65
C ASP A 470 10.09 -22.33 -37.48
N PHE A 471 8.91 -21.94 -36.99
CA PHE A 471 8.77 -21.08 -35.82
C PHE A 471 9.27 -21.80 -34.55
N VAL A 472 8.85 -23.05 -34.36
CA VAL A 472 9.25 -23.87 -33.21
C VAL A 472 10.76 -24.07 -33.18
N ASP A 473 11.38 -24.45 -34.30
CA ASP A 473 12.82 -24.69 -34.36
C ASP A 473 13.62 -23.40 -34.17
N ALA A 474 13.15 -22.28 -34.73
CA ALA A 474 13.76 -20.98 -34.51
C ALA A 474 13.67 -20.54 -33.04
N ALA A 475 12.54 -20.79 -32.36
CA ALA A 475 12.35 -20.45 -30.96
C ALA A 475 13.24 -21.31 -30.04
N LEU A 476 13.27 -22.63 -30.26
CA LEU A 476 14.14 -23.53 -29.49
C LEU A 476 15.63 -23.21 -29.68
N SER A 477 16.05 -22.83 -30.89
CA SER A 477 17.44 -22.45 -31.18
C SER A 477 17.84 -21.14 -30.48
N ARG A 478 16.92 -20.19 -30.32
CA ARG A 478 17.17 -18.98 -29.50
C ARG A 478 17.33 -19.34 -28.02
N MET A 479 16.47 -20.20 -27.49
CA MET A 479 16.55 -20.64 -26.09
C MET A 479 17.84 -21.42 -25.79
N GLU A 480 18.31 -22.21 -26.76
CA GLU A 480 19.54 -22.99 -26.65
C GLU A 480 20.81 -22.11 -26.70
N SER A 481 20.81 -21.04 -27.49
CA SER A 481 21.97 -20.16 -27.66
C SER A 481 22.12 -19.06 -26.59
N MET A 482 21.06 -18.77 -25.83
CA MET A 482 21.04 -17.70 -24.83
C MET A 482 21.86 -18.05 -23.58
N GLN A 483 23.09 -17.54 -23.47
CA GLN A 483 23.98 -17.82 -22.33
C GLN A 483 23.75 -16.92 -21.11
N SER A 484 23.46 -15.63 -21.33
CA SER A 484 23.15 -14.68 -20.25
C SER A 484 21.65 -14.69 -19.94
N GLY A 485 21.31 -14.83 -18.67
CA GLY A 485 19.93 -14.70 -18.20
C GLY A 485 19.47 -13.26 -18.09
N LEU A 486 20.40 -12.31 -17.94
CA LEU A 486 20.06 -10.90 -17.79
C LEU A 486 19.60 -10.32 -19.12
N PHE A 487 18.45 -9.65 -19.08
CA PHE A 487 18.02 -8.79 -20.17
C PHE A 487 18.97 -7.57 -20.28
N TRP A 488 19.18 -7.04 -21.48
CA TRP A 488 20.10 -5.92 -21.70
C TRP A 488 19.60 -4.58 -21.11
N GLU A 489 18.30 -4.48 -20.84
CA GLU A 489 17.68 -3.37 -20.10
C GLU A 489 17.35 -3.78 -18.66
N VAL A 490 17.47 -2.84 -17.73
CA VAL A 490 16.94 -3.01 -16.36
C VAL A 490 15.43 -2.88 -16.41
N ASN A 491 14.73 -4.02 -16.41
CA ASN A 491 13.27 -4.10 -16.37
C ASN A 491 12.78 -4.81 -15.09
N GLU A 492 11.46 -4.82 -14.88
CA GLU A 492 10.82 -5.43 -13.69
C GLU A 492 11.11 -6.93 -13.51
N ARG A 493 11.40 -7.66 -14.59
CA ARG A 493 11.57 -9.12 -14.55
C ARG A 493 13.03 -9.57 -14.61
N VAL A 494 13.96 -8.67 -15.00
CA VAL A 494 15.42 -8.82 -15.06
C VAL A 494 15.94 -9.93 -16.00
N ILE A 495 15.17 -10.99 -16.18
CA ILE A 495 15.51 -12.19 -16.94
C ILE A 495 14.93 -12.09 -18.35
N SER A 496 15.74 -12.42 -19.34
CA SER A 496 15.30 -12.56 -20.73
C SER A 496 14.34 -13.73 -20.87
N PHE A 497 13.20 -13.54 -21.54
CA PHE A 497 12.22 -14.61 -21.76
C PHE A 497 12.79 -15.82 -22.53
N ASP A 498 13.86 -15.64 -23.32
CA ASP A 498 14.53 -16.72 -24.03
C ASP A 498 15.49 -17.53 -23.15
N TRP A 499 15.80 -17.05 -21.94
CA TRP A 499 16.72 -17.73 -21.07
C TRP A 499 16.01 -18.81 -20.26
N VAL A 500 16.60 -20.01 -20.26
CA VAL A 500 16.24 -21.14 -19.41
C VAL A 500 17.49 -21.65 -18.68
N GLU A 501 17.30 -22.18 -17.48
CA GLU A 501 18.38 -22.77 -16.68
C GLU A 501 19.05 -23.94 -17.42
N GLN A 502 20.33 -24.17 -17.16
CA GLN A 502 21.12 -25.18 -17.87
C GLN A 502 20.49 -26.59 -17.85
N PRO A 503 19.97 -27.12 -16.72
CA PRO A 503 19.35 -28.45 -16.69
C PRO A 503 18.12 -28.59 -17.59
N LEU A 504 17.36 -27.49 -17.75
CA LEU A 504 16.19 -27.44 -18.63
C LEU A 504 16.61 -27.30 -20.10
N ARG A 505 17.65 -26.49 -20.36
CA ARG A 505 18.23 -26.30 -21.69
C ARG A 505 18.75 -27.61 -22.28
N ASP A 506 19.35 -28.46 -21.46
CA ASP A 506 19.85 -29.78 -21.86
C ASP A 506 18.71 -30.74 -22.31
N GLN A 507 17.44 -30.43 -22.00
CA GLN A 507 16.29 -31.18 -22.51
C GLN A 507 15.80 -30.71 -23.90
N ILE A 508 16.27 -29.57 -24.42
CA ILE A 508 15.85 -29.06 -25.75
C ILE A 508 16.11 -30.07 -26.88
N PRO A 509 17.26 -30.77 -26.97
CA PRO A 509 17.47 -31.81 -27.97
C PRO A 509 16.48 -32.97 -27.84
N ARG A 510 16.14 -33.38 -26.61
CA ARG A 510 15.13 -34.40 -26.34
C ARG A 510 13.73 -33.95 -26.78
N LEU A 511 13.38 -32.68 -26.55
CA LEU A 511 12.14 -32.08 -27.02
C LEU A 511 12.07 -32.09 -28.57
N ARG A 512 13.13 -31.68 -29.28
CA ARG A 512 13.18 -31.76 -30.76
C ARG A 512 12.96 -33.19 -31.24
N ALA A 513 13.56 -34.19 -30.60
CA ALA A 513 13.36 -35.60 -30.95
C ALA A 513 11.91 -36.06 -30.70
N ALA A 514 11.28 -35.63 -29.60
CA ALA A 514 9.89 -35.93 -29.30
C ALA A 514 8.93 -35.31 -30.34
N LEU A 515 9.16 -34.07 -30.74
CA LEU A 515 8.35 -33.38 -31.76
C LEU A 515 8.44 -34.03 -33.14
N ARG A 516 9.63 -34.50 -33.54
CA ARG A 516 9.81 -35.27 -34.79
C ARG A 516 9.00 -36.57 -34.79
N ARG A 517 8.91 -37.25 -33.63
CA ARG A 517 8.10 -38.46 -33.45
C ARG A 517 6.60 -38.17 -33.48
N ALA A 518 6.15 -37.11 -32.79
CA ALA A 518 4.74 -36.71 -32.80
C ALA A 518 4.25 -36.38 -34.23
N LYS A 519 5.09 -35.74 -35.05
CA LYS A 519 4.77 -35.39 -36.44
C LYS A 519 4.71 -36.60 -37.40
N THR A 520 5.44 -37.68 -37.09
CA THR A 520 5.46 -38.92 -37.88
C THR A 520 4.35 -39.90 -37.48
N GLY A 521 3.75 -39.72 -36.29
CA GLY A 521 2.69 -40.59 -35.74
C GLY A 521 1.26 -40.23 -36.12
N GLY A 522 1.00 -39.03 -36.67
CA GLY A 522 -0.32 -38.57 -37.12
C GLY A 522 -1.40 -38.57 -36.02
N ASN A 523 -1.53 -37.49 -35.25
CA ASN A 523 -2.49 -37.42 -34.15
C ASN A 523 -3.63 -36.40 -34.36
N GLY A 524 -4.85 -36.91 -34.28
CA GLY A 524 -6.10 -36.18 -34.07
C GLY A 524 -6.78 -36.58 -32.75
N ALA A 525 -6.03 -36.72 -31.66
CA ALA A 525 -6.52 -37.37 -30.43
C ALA A 525 -6.91 -36.44 -29.25
N VAL A 526 -6.82 -35.11 -29.37
CA VAL A 526 -7.07 -34.20 -28.23
C VAL A 526 -8.36 -33.38 -28.32
N ILE A 527 -9.00 -33.30 -29.49
CA ILE A 527 -10.22 -32.47 -29.64
C ILE A 527 -11.38 -32.97 -28.75
N GLY A 528 -11.46 -34.28 -28.45
CA GLY A 528 -12.55 -34.85 -27.65
C GLY A 528 -12.43 -34.74 -26.13
N ALA A 529 -11.23 -34.50 -25.58
CA ALA A 529 -11.03 -34.43 -24.11
C ALA A 529 -11.12 -32.99 -23.56
N LEU A 530 -11.26 -32.00 -24.44
CA LEU A 530 -11.37 -30.57 -24.09
C LEU A 530 -12.83 -30.11 -23.84
N GLU A 531 -13.81 -30.98 -24.09
CA GLU A 531 -15.25 -30.65 -23.97
C GLU A 531 -15.79 -30.67 -22.52
N ASP A 532 -15.09 -31.32 -21.57
CA ASP A 532 -15.57 -31.49 -20.18
C ASP A 532 -15.03 -30.47 -19.16
N ALA A 533 -14.37 -29.40 -19.61
CA ALA A 533 -13.97 -28.28 -18.76
C ALA A 533 -15.07 -27.19 -18.71
N PRO A 534 -15.29 -26.50 -17.58
CA PRO A 534 -16.39 -25.55 -17.44
C PRO A 534 -16.33 -24.48 -18.54
N THR A 535 -17.40 -24.39 -19.30
CA THR A 535 -17.64 -23.35 -20.31
C THR A 535 -17.84 -22.02 -19.58
N ILE A 536 -16.77 -21.24 -19.44
CA ILE A 536 -16.89 -19.86 -18.94
C ILE A 536 -17.34 -18.97 -20.10
N ALA A 537 -18.37 -18.16 -19.83
CA ALA A 537 -19.16 -17.40 -20.79
C ALA A 537 -18.32 -16.68 -21.89
N GLN A 538 -18.82 -16.78 -23.13
CA GLN A 538 -18.39 -15.96 -24.27
C GLN A 538 -18.39 -14.47 -23.90
N ASP A 539 -17.39 -13.75 -24.40
CA ASP A 539 -17.26 -12.31 -24.21
C ASP A 539 -18.51 -11.56 -24.67
N LEU A 540 -19.20 -10.92 -23.73
CA LEU A 540 -20.36 -10.06 -24.00
C LEU A 540 -19.94 -8.67 -24.52
N VAL A 541 -18.65 -8.35 -24.55
CA VAL A 541 -18.14 -7.05 -25.04
C VAL A 541 -16.83 -7.26 -25.78
N GLN A 542 -16.87 -7.20 -27.11
CA GLN A 542 -15.67 -7.02 -27.91
C GLN A 542 -15.20 -5.56 -27.78
N PRO A 543 -13.88 -5.31 -27.64
CA PRO A 543 -13.37 -3.93 -27.66
C PRO A 543 -13.68 -3.30 -29.03
N GLU A 544 -14.25 -2.09 -29.03
CA GLU A 544 -14.43 -1.32 -30.25
C GLU A 544 -13.07 -1.12 -30.94
N PRO A 545 -12.99 -1.25 -32.28
CA PRO A 545 -11.76 -0.96 -33.00
C PRO A 545 -11.37 0.50 -32.76
N SER A 546 -10.15 0.71 -32.28
CA SER A 546 -9.54 2.03 -32.11
C SER A 546 -9.73 2.84 -33.38
N ASN A 547 -10.47 3.96 -33.29
CA ASN A 547 -10.63 4.91 -34.37
C ASN A 547 -9.26 5.27 -34.95
N ALA A 548 -9.09 4.93 -36.22
CA ALA A 548 -7.97 5.39 -37.02
C ALA A 548 -7.97 6.93 -37.05
N ALA A 549 -6.77 7.48 -37.03
CA ALA A 549 -6.41 8.90 -37.11
C ALA A 549 -7.51 9.83 -37.66
N LEU A 550 -7.97 10.76 -36.82
CA LEU A 550 -8.67 11.95 -37.27
C LEU A 550 -7.76 12.72 -38.24
N PRO A 551 -8.23 13.10 -39.43
CA PRO A 551 -7.43 13.87 -40.37
C PRO A 551 -7.17 15.27 -39.81
N THR A 552 -5.91 15.69 -39.86
CA THR A 552 -5.42 17.02 -39.49
C THR A 552 -6.20 18.10 -40.23
N PRO A 553 -6.74 19.14 -39.57
CA PRO A 553 -7.41 20.22 -40.27
C PRO A 553 -6.40 21.07 -41.05
N ALA A 554 -6.69 21.32 -42.32
CA ALA A 554 -5.92 22.21 -43.19
C ALA A 554 -5.97 23.67 -42.67
N PRO A 555 -4.91 24.48 -42.90
CA PRO A 555 -4.88 25.86 -42.44
C PRO A 555 -5.90 26.71 -43.19
N ALA A 556 -6.78 27.38 -42.44
CA ALA A 556 -7.76 28.31 -42.98
C ALA A 556 -7.06 29.57 -43.51
N SER A 557 -7.28 29.86 -44.78
CA SER A 557 -6.99 31.14 -45.44
C SER A 557 -7.89 32.25 -44.86
N GLU A 558 -7.29 33.36 -44.45
CA GLU A 558 -8.00 34.64 -44.28
C GLU A 558 -8.72 35.04 -45.58
N PRO A 559 -9.87 35.73 -45.48
CA PRO A 559 -9.83 37.13 -45.90
C PRO A 559 -10.75 38.11 -45.13
N ALA A 560 -10.24 39.34 -45.06
CA ALA A 560 -10.84 40.67 -45.00
C ALA A 560 -12.38 40.85 -44.92
N CYS A 561 -12.84 41.50 -43.85
CA CYS A 561 -13.46 42.84 -43.84
C CYS A 561 -13.73 43.28 -42.40
#